data_AF-A0A0A2DJQ8-F1
#
_entry.id   AF-A0A0A2DJQ8-F1
#
_cell.length_a   1.000
_cell.length_b   1.000
_cell.length_c   1.000
_cell.angle_alpha   90.00
_cell.angle_beta   90.00
_cell.angle_gamma   90.00
#
_symmetry.space_group_name_H-M   'P 1'
#
loop_
_entity.id
_entity.type
_entity.pdbx_description
1 polymer ?
#
loop_
_entity_poly.entity_id
_entity_poly.type
_entity_poly.pdbx_seq_one_letter_code
_entity_poly.pdbx_strand_id
1 'polypeptide(L)'
;MTQTARWARADKKKPITPTGRPASSTDNSTWSRYRDVQQGAGDGYGVMLGGGLGCYDLDHCIDDGVVASWAVEFIGEIPEEIVFMERSVSGTGIHVFVEADETPGYRRGKVERYSRGRFIRVTGVRLEV
;
A
#
# COMPACT_ATOMS: atom_id res chain seq x y z
N MET A 1 2.73 -9.76 -4.77
CA MET A 1 1.64 -8.75 -4.91
C MET A 1 0.93 -8.71 -6.28
N THR A 2 1.63 -8.87 -7.42
CA THR A 2 1.04 -8.62 -8.76
C THR A 2 0.29 -9.81 -9.38
N GLN A 3 0.41 -11.02 -8.81
CA GLN A 3 -0.19 -12.24 -9.33
C GLN A 3 -1.68 -12.43 -8.95
N THR A 4 -2.16 -11.74 -7.91
CA THR A 4 -3.54 -11.89 -7.41
C THR A 4 -4.42 -10.72 -7.85
N ALA A 5 -5.70 -10.98 -8.12
CA ALA A 5 -6.70 -9.94 -8.34
C ALA A 5 -7.03 -9.23 -7.02
N ARG A 6 -6.37 -8.10 -6.78
CA ARG A 6 -6.54 -7.23 -5.61
C ARG A 6 -6.11 -5.79 -5.89
N TRP A 7 -6.12 -5.40 -7.16
CA TRP A 7 -5.69 -4.09 -7.62
C TRP A 7 -6.88 -3.25 -8.05
N ALA A 8 -6.76 -1.93 -7.94
CA ALA A 8 -7.75 -0.99 -8.45
C ALA A 8 -7.04 0.23 -9.05
N ARG A 9 -7.73 0.94 -9.94
CA ARG A 9 -7.35 2.31 -10.30
C ARG A 9 -7.62 3.24 -9.12
N ALA A 10 -7.01 4.41 -9.12
CA ALA A 10 -7.19 5.44 -8.11
C ALA A 10 -7.73 6.72 -8.74
N ASP A 11 -8.69 7.36 -8.09
CA ASP A 11 -9.00 8.78 -8.27
C ASP A 11 -8.63 9.47 -6.95
N LYS A 12 -7.49 10.16 -6.95
CA LYS A 12 -6.85 10.71 -5.75
C LYS A 12 -6.58 9.61 -4.72
N LYS A 13 -7.36 9.57 -3.64
CA LYS A 13 -7.25 8.57 -2.56
C LYS A 13 -8.35 7.49 -2.63
N LYS A 14 -9.23 7.54 -3.61
CA LYS A 14 -10.39 6.64 -3.71
C LYS A 14 -10.11 5.52 -4.72
N PRO A 15 -10.35 4.25 -4.36
CA PRO A 15 -10.27 3.17 -5.32
C PRO A 15 -11.44 3.21 -6.31
N ILE A 16 -11.12 3.01 -7.57
CA ILE A 16 -12.07 2.90 -8.69
C ILE A 16 -11.70 1.72 -9.58
N THR A 17 -12.67 1.17 -10.30
CA THR A 17 -12.45 0.17 -11.35
C THR A 17 -11.70 0.80 -12.54
N PRO A 18 -11.13 -0.01 -13.46
CA PRO A 18 -10.53 0.52 -14.70
C PRO A 18 -11.45 1.41 -15.54
N THR A 19 -12.77 1.20 -15.42
CA THR A 19 -13.82 1.98 -16.10
C THR A 19 -14.28 3.23 -15.31
N GLY A 20 -13.72 3.49 -14.13
CA GLY A 20 -14.02 4.68 -13.32
C GLY A 20 -15.18 4.54 -12.33
N ARG A 21 -15.76 3.35 -12.16
CA ARG A 21 -16.78 3.12 -11.14
C ARG A 21 -16.11 2.99 -9.76
N PRO A 22 -16.78 3.32 -8.64
CA PRO A 22 -16.24 3.04 -7.31
C PRO A 22 -15.87 1.57 -7.14
N ALA A 23 -14.72 1.30 -6.51
CA ALA A 23 -14.34 -0.04 -6.08
C ALA A 23 -14.39 -0.13 -4.54
N SER A 24 -14.76 -1.28 -4.02
CA SER A 24 -14.87 -1.52 -2.58
C SER A 24 -13.54 -2.03 -2.03
N SER A 25 -13.17 -1.62 -0.80
CA SER A 25 -11.99 -2.19 -0.12
C SER A 25 -12.26 -3.54 0.56
N THR A 26 -13.49 -4.03 0.53
CA THR A 26 -13.89 -5.29 1.19
C THR A 26 -14.69 -6.23 0.29
N ASP A 27 -15.10 -5.80 -0.90
CA ASP A 27 -15.76 -6.66 -1.89
C ASP A 27 -14.81 -6.94 -3.06
N ASN A 28 -14.28 -8.16 -3.08
CA ASN A 28 -13.29 -8.63 -4.05
C ASN A 28 -13.82 -8.69 -5.49
N SER A 29 -15.14 -8.70 -5.70
CA SER A 29 -15.74 -8.69 -7.04
C SER A 29 -15.48 -7.37 -7.78
N THR A 30 -15.12 -6.32 -7.05
CA THR A 30 -14.76 -5.01 -7.60
C THR A 30 -13.28 -4.85 -7.90
N TRP A 31 -12.45 -5.85 -7.57
CA TRP A 31 -11.00 -5.80 -7.72
C TRP A 31 -10.56 -6.31 -9.09
N SER A 32 -9.40 -5.84 -9.55
CA SER A 32 -8.81 -6.13 -10.85
C SER A 32 -7.41 -6.75 -10.69
N ARG A 33 -6.83 -7.27 -11.78
CA ARG A 33 -5.43 -7.73 -11.79
C ARG A 33 -4.50 -6.53 -12.00
N TYR A 34 -3.24 -6.68 -11.59
CA TYR A 34 -2.22 -5.63 -11.76
C TYR A 34 -2.12 -5.13 -13.21
N ARG A 35 -2.11 -6.06 -14.18
CA ARG A 35 -2.02 -5.73 -15.61
C ARG A 35 -3.21 -4.89 -16.11
N ASP A 36 -4.39 -5.06 -15.52
CA ASP A 36 -5.62 -4.42 -15.98
C ASP A 36 -5.76 -2.99 -15.44
N VAL A 37 -5.00 -2.63 -14.39
CA VAL A 37 -5.01 -1.28 -13.78
C VAL A 37 -3.86 -0.39 -14.27
N GLN A 38 -3.01 -0.89 -15.19
CA GLN A 38 -1.91 -0.10 -15.75
C GLN A 38 -2.41 1.09 -16.57
N GLN A 39 -3.62 0.99 -17.11
CA GLN A 39 -4.30 2.04 -17.86
C GLN A 39 -5.77 2.12 -17.42
N GLY A 40 -6.47 3.19 -17.80
CA GLY A 40 -7.88 3.41 -17.48
C GLY A 40 -8.10 4.71 -16.70
N ALA A 41 -9.30 4.85 -16.13
CA ALA A 41 -9.72 6.07 -15.44
C ALA A 41 -8.85 6.41 -14.22
N GLY A 42 -8.87 7.69 -13.83
CA GLY A 42 -8.18 8.18 -12.64
C GLY A 42 -6.68 8.44 -12.81
N ASP A 43 -6.01 8.74 -11.69
CA ASP A 43 -4.66 9.30 -11.58
C ASP A 43 -3.63 8.31 -11.00
N GLY A 44 -3.93 7.02 -11.04
CA GLY A 44 -2.99 5.97 -10.67
C GLY A 44 -3.67 4.67 -10.29
N TYR A 45 -3.01 3.89 -9.44
CA TYR A 45 -3.50 2.60 -8.98
C TYR A 45 -3.02 2.30 -7.56
N GLY A 46 -3.54 1.22 -7.01
CA GLY A 46 -3.15 0.72 -5.72
C GLY A 46 -3.65 -0.70 -5.49
N VAL A 47 -3.39 -1.19 -4.29
CA VAL A 47 -3.68 -2.57 -3.88
C VAL A 47 -4.64 -2.59 -2.70
N MET A 48 -5.50 -3.59 -2.66
CA MET A 48 -6.40 -3.89 -1.55
C MET A 48 -5.71 -4.85 -0.58
N LEU A 49 -5.73 -4.49 0.70
CA LEU A 49 -5.19 -5.30 1.80
C LEU A 49 -6.19 -6.36 2.27
N GLY A 50 -5.68 -7.44 2.84
CA GLY A 50 -6.45 -8.62 3.24
C GLY A 50 -5.93 -9.90 2.57
N GLY A 51 -6.44 -11.04 3.02
CA GLY A 51 -6.06 -12.35 2.48
C GLY A 51 -4.54 -12.53 2.38
N GLY A 52 -3.86 -12.31 3.52
CA GLY A 52 -2.41 -12.50 3.69
C GLY A 52 -1.53 -11.28 3.37
N LEU A 53 -2.08 -10.13 2.95
CA LEU A 53 -1.28 -8.93 2.65
C LEU A 53 -1.62 -7.78 3.60
N GLY A 54 -0.61 -7.33 4.34
CA GLY A 54 -0.65 -6.10 5.14
C GLY A 54 0.26 -5.01 4.59
N CYS A 55 0.15 -3.84 5.21
CA CYS A 55 1.00 -2.68 4.95
C CYS A 55 1.22 -1.91 6.25
N TYR A 56 2.48 -1.56 6.49
CA TYR A 56 2.85 -0.45 7.35
C TYR A 56 2.98 0.82 6.50
N ASP A 57 2.31 1.89 6.89
CA ASP A 57 2.41 3.22 6.27
C ASP A 57 3.17 4.14 7.23
N LEU A 58 4.38 4.53 6.82
CA LEU A 58 5.28 5.38 7.59
C LEU A 58 5.21 6.80 7.02
N ASP A 59 4.60 7.70 7.80
CA ASP A 59 4.42 9.10 7.43
C ASP A 59 5.69 9.92 7.69
N HIS A 60 6.04 10.81 6.74
CA HIS A 60 7.08 11.83 6.92
C HIS A 60 8.42 11.28 7.47
N CYS A 61 8.87 10.19 6.86
CA CYS A 61 10.11 9.49 7.19
C CYS A 61 11.21 9.66 6.13
N ILE A 62 10.94 10.37 5.04
CA ILE A 62 11.95 10.76 4.03
C ILE A 62 12.04 12.27 3.98
N ASP A 63 13.26 12.79 4.12
CA ASP A 63 13.59 14.21 4.00
C ASP A 63 14.84 14.37 3.11
N ASP A 64 14.74 15.17 2.06
CA ASP A 64 15.80 15.33 1.03
C ASP A 64 16.42 14.01 0.53
N GLY A 65 15.60 12.97 0.42
CA GLY A 65 16.01 11.64 -0.04
C GLY A 65 16.66 10.76 1.04
N VAL A 66 16.82 11.27 2.26
CA VAL A 66 17.35 10.55 3.42
C VAL A 66 16.20 9.96 4.22
N VAL A 67 16.30 8.66 4.52
CA VAL A 67 15.34 7.96 5.39
C VAL A 67 15.70 8.23 6.85
N ALA A 68 14.73 8.64 7.64
CA ALA A 68 14.91 8.92 9.06
C ALA A 68 15.33 7.64 9.83
N SER A 69 16.24 7.76 10.79
CA SER A 69 16.78 6.61 11.54
C SER A 69 15.69 5.78 12.23
N TRP A 70 14.69 6.44 12.82
CA TRP A 70 13.55 5.75 13.47
C TRP A 70 12.77 4.85 12.49
N ALA A 71 12.71 5.22 11.21
CA ALA A 71 12.02 4.43 10.20
C ALA A 71 12.85 3.20 9.82
N VAL A 72 14.17 3.35 9.68
CA VAL A 72 15.10 2.23 9.47
C VAL A 72 15.05 1.26 10.65
N GLU A 73 15.11 1.77 11.88
CA GLU A 73 14.99 0.97 13.11
C GLU A 73 13.65 0.23 13.15
N PHE A 74 12.53 0.93 12.92
CA PHE A 74 11.20 0.31 12.88
C PHE A 74 11.11 -0.79 11.83
N ILE A 75 11.61 -0.56 10.61
CA ILE A 75 11.61 -1.55 9.53
C ILE A 75 12.41 -2.78 9.93
N GLY A 76 13.57 -2.61 10.58
CA GLY A 76 14.39 -3.70 11.09
C GLY A 76 13.75 -4.52 12.22
N GLU A 77 12.74 -3.96 12.90
CA GLU A 77 11.98 -4.63 13.96
C GLU A 77 10.69 -5.30 13.46
N ILE A 78 10.30 -5.12 12.19
CA ILE A 78 9.11 -5.75 11.63
C ILE A 78 9.28 -7.29 11.67
N PRO A 79 8.41 -8.02 12.38
CA PRO A 79 8.53 -9.47 12.50
C PRO A 79 7.96 -10.22 11.27
N GLU A 80 7.08 -9.58 10.52
CA GLU A 80 6.45 -10.16 9.33
C GLU A 80 7.38 -10.17 8.12
N GLU A 81 7.18 -11.11 7.19
CA GLU A 81 7.96 -11.16 5.95
C GLU A 81 7.67 -9.94 5.08
N ILE A 82 8.70 -9.14 4.77
CA ILE A 82 8.58 -7.97 3.89
C ILE A 82 8.52 -8.43 2.43
N VAL A 83 7.37 -8.22 1.80
CA VAL A 83 7.12 -8.57 0.39
C VAL A 83 7.62 -7.48 -0.55
N PHE A 84 7.43 -6.21 -0.18
CA PHE A 84 7.77 -5.06 -1.01
C PHE A 84 7.80 -3.79 -0.19
N MET A 85 8.72 -2.88 -0.52
CA MET A 85 8.79 -1.57 0.09
C MET A 85 8.95 -0.51 -0.99
N GLU A 86 8.24 0.60 -0.84
CA GLU A 86 8.27 1.70 -1.80
C GLU A 86 8.18 3.07 -1.13
N ARG A 87 8.63 4.07 -1.87
CA ARG A 87 8.34 5.47 -1.59
C ARG A 87 6.86 5.73 -1.88
N SER A 88 6.14 6.28 -0.91
CA SER A 88 4.70 6.55 -1.05
C SER A 88 4.43 7.72 -2.03
N VAL A 89 3.16 7.92 -2.38
CA VAL A 89 2.73 8.97 -3.33
C VAL A 89 3.12 10.37 -2.87
N SER A 90 3.22 10.62 -1.56
CA SER A 90 3.62 11.94 -1.04
C SER A 90 5.09 12.24 -1.30
N GLY A 91 5.91 11.23 -1.58
CA GLY A 91 7.36 11.36 -1.68
C GLY A 91 8.07 11.49 -0.34
N THR A 92 7.37 11.67 0.78
CA THR A 92 8.00 11.80 2.12
C THR A 92 7.72 10.61 3.02
N GLY A 93 6.92 9.63 2.57
CA GLY A 93 6.57 8.43 3.33
C GLY A 93 7.03 7.14 2.66
N ILE A 94 6.90 6.03 3.39
CA ILE A 94 7.27 4.69 2.96
C ILE A 94 6.09 3.75 3.20
N HIS A 95 5.72 2.97 2.19
CA HIS A 95 4.86 1.81 2.38
C HIS A 95 5.74 0.56 2.50
N VAL A 96 5.51 -0.24 3.55
CA VAL A 96 6.16 -1.55 3.74
C VAL A 96 5.06 -2.61 3.71
N PHE A 97 4.96 -3.31 2.58
CA PHE A 97 4.02 -4.41 2.40
C PHE A 97 4.59 -5.71 2.93
N VAL A 98 3.78 -6.43 3.71
CA VAL A 98 4.19 -7.62 4.44
C VAL A 98 3.20 -8.77 4.25
N GLU A 99 3.67 -10.00 4.43
CA GLU A 99 2.78 -11.14 4.65
C GLU A 99 2.22 -11.09 6.06
N ALA A 100 0.90 -10.93 6.20
CA ALA A 100 0.29 -10.70 7.51
C ALA A 100 -1.11 -11.29 7.63
N ASP A 101 -1.36 -11.88 8.80
CA ASP A 101 -2.70 -12.23 9.24
C ASP A 101 -3.57 -10.99 9.49
N GLU A 102 -4.87 -11.18 9.34
CA GLU A 102 -5.85 -10.11 9.46
C GLU A 102 -6.14 -9.73 10.91
N THR A 103 -5.58 -8.60 11.34
CA THR A 103 -5.86 -7.98 12.64
C THR A 103 -6.51 -6.59 12.50
N PRO A 104 -7.12 -6.04 13.57
CA PRO A 104 -7.50 -4.63 13.59
C PRO A 104 -6.29 -3.73 13.32
N GLY A 105 -6.47 -2.72 12.48
CA GLY A 105 -5.41 -1.74 12.23
C GLY A 105 -5.14 -0.87 13.44
N TYR A 106 -3.93 -0.31 13.51
CA TYR A 106 -3.54 0.61 14.57
C TYR A 106 -2.71 1.76 14.03
N ARG A 107 -2.64 2.85 14.80
CA ARG A 107 -1.70 3.95 14.61
C ARG A 107 -0.86 4.15 15.86
N ARG A 108 0.44 4.24 15.70
CA ARG A 108 1.39 4.60 16.76
C ARG A 108 2.31 5.70 16.24
N GLY A 109 2.01 6.94 16.61
CA GLY A 109 2.74 8.11 16.12
C GLY A 109 2.63 8.27 14.60
N LYS A 110 3.77 8.11 13.92
CA LYS A 110 3.91 8.23 12.45
C LYS A 110 3.79 6.90 11.70
N VAL A 111 3.50 5.81 12.41
CA VAL A 111 3.32 4.48 11.80
C VAL A 111 1.85 4.10 11.90
N GLU A 112 1.24 3.76 10.77
CA GLU A 112 -0.04 3.08 10.72
C GLU A 112 0.15 1.65 10.20
N ARG A 113 -0.58 0.68 10.79
CA ARG A 113 -0.58 -0.70 10.32
C ARG A 113 -1.99 -1.08 9.88
N TYR A 114 -2.08 -1.67 8.70
CA TYR A 114 -3.32 -2.25 8.17
C TYR A 114 -3.05 -3.63 7.59
N SER A 115 -3.95 -4.58 7.87
CA SER A 115 -3.87 -5.94 7.29
C SER A 115 -5.11 -6.34 6.50
N ARG A 116 -6.15 -5.49 6.46
CA ARG A 116 -7.39 -5.73 5.72
C ARG A 116 -8.19 -4.46 5.48
N GLY A 117 -9.13 -4.52 4.54
CA GLY A 117 -10.20 -3.52 4.38
C GLY A 117 -9.73 -2.13 3.99
N ARG A 118 -8.48 -2.00 3.54
CA ARG A 118 -7.84 -0.75 3.12
C ARG A 118 -7.29 -0.86 1.73
N PHE A 119 -7.44 0.23 0.99
CA PHE A 119 -6.78 0.48 -0.27
C PHE A 119 -5.51 1.29 -0.01
N ILE A 120 -4.36 0.80 -0.46
CA ILE A 120 -3.09 1.52 -0.40
C ILE A 120 -2.71 1.91 -1.82
N ARG A 121 -2.47 3.21 -2.04
CA ARG A 121 -1.94 3.68 -3.32
C ARG A 121 -0.51 3.17 -3.50
N VAL A 122 -0.19 2.70 -4.69
CA VAL A 122 1.12 2.12 -5.01
C VAL A 122 1.83 3.01 -6.04
N THR A 123 3.12 3.24 -5.86
CA THR A 123 3.97 3.99 -6.80
C THR A 123 4.85 3.08 -7.65
N GLY A 124 5.24 1.92 -7.11
CA GLY A 124 6.23 1.03 -7.71
C GLY A 124 7.67 1.52 -7.55
N VAL A 125 7.91 2.67 -6.90
CA VAL A 125 9.25 3.22 -6.67
C VAL A 125 9.88 2.48 -5.49
N ARG A 126 10.54 1.35 -5.81
CA ARG A 126 11.16 0.47 -4.83
C ARG A 126 12.18 1.21 -3.97
N LEU A 127 12.19 0.90 -2.67
CA LEU A 127 13.22 1.31 -1.73
C LEU A 127 13.94 0.08 -1.16
N GLU A 128 15.22 0.27 -0.90
CA GLU A 128 16.08 -0.65 -0.14
C GLU A 128 16.79 0.22 0.89
N VAL A 129 16.64 -0.14 2.17
CA VAL A 129 17.17 0.60 3.33
C VAL A 129 18.01 -0.31 4.20
#